data_AF-A0A6J8CTQ2-F1
#
_entry.id   AF-A0A6J8CTQ2-F1
#
_cell.length_a   1.000
_cell.length_b   1.000
_cell.length_c   1.000
_cell.angle_alpha   90.00
_cell.angle_beta   90.00
_cell.angle_gamma   90.00
#
_symmetry.space_group_name_H-M   'P 1'
#
loop_
_entity.id
_entity.type
_entity.pdbx_description
1 polymer ?
#
loop_
_entity_poly.entity_id
_entity_poly.type
_entity_poly.pdbx_seq_one_letter_code
_entity_poly.pdbx_strand_id
1 'polypeptide(L)'
;MESRFFKIKALDVLQSSKQHEYFSRTDITDLLNDLRTIMKMTSSRLNFDIPALMTEENYIDLTGLSKDQFSDLLGYMSTVRSSGVRSVRTCLGVFFTKLRVGLSNKILGTVFGLKTSQVQRIINAARRTLMETFVPHTLGFQHVSHGDFVTNHTTPVAKQLFTTDPRQAVIVLDGTYIFIQKSSDYHFQRMSYSMHKHRLLVKPMIIVGTDGYILSILGPYFADGHNNDASITKHAITNNL
;
A
#
# COMPACT_ATOMS: atom_id res chain seq x y z
N MET A 1 7.84 -24.65 -22.36
CA MET A 1 8.00 -23.35 -21.66
C MET A 1 7.69 -22.27 -22.68
N GLU A 2 6.41 -21.88 -22.84
CA GLU A 2 6.03 -20.85 -23.80
C GLU A 2 6.58 -19.49 -23.34
N SER A 3 7.23 -18.77 -24.26
CA SER A 3 7.72 -17.42 -23.99
C SER A 3 6.51 -16.53 -23.70
N ARG A 4 6.48 -15.86 -22.54
CA ARG A 4 5.38 -14.97 -22.13
C ARG A 4 5.20 -13.75 -23.06
N PHE A 5 6.14 -13.51 -23.98
CA PHE A 5 6.13 -12.36 -24.88
C PHE A 5 5.52 -12.65 -26.24
N PHE A 6 5.57 -13.91 -26.71
CA PHE A 6 5.05 -14.30 -28.02
C PHE A 6 4.13 -15.51 -27.86
N LYS A 7 2.82 -15.29 -28.04
CA LYS A 7 1.85 -16.38 -28.17
C LYS A 7 2.01 -16.96 -29.57
N ILE A 8 2.22 -18.28 -29.69
CA ILE A 8 2.38 -18.95 -31.00
C ILE A 8 1.20 -18.63 -31.94
N LYS A 9 -0.01 -18.56 -31.39
CA LYS A 9 -1.24 -18.16 -32.12
C LYS A 9 -1.20 -16.75 -32.73
N ALA A 10 -0.32 -15.86 -32.26
CA ALA A 10 -0.18 -14.52 -32.83
C ALA A 10 0.62 -14.55 -34.14
N LEU A 11 1.47 -15.57 -34.36
CA LEU A 11 2.18 -15.77 -35.62
C LEU A 11 1.21 -16.15 -36.74
N ASP A 12 0.12 -16.86 -36.41
CA ASP A 12 -0.90 -17.29 -37.38
C ASP A 12 -1.72 -16.11 -37.95
N VAL A 13 -1.66 -14.93 -37.32
CA VAL A 13 -2.36 -13.71 -37.75
C VAL A 13 -1.45 -12.78 -38.56
N LEU A 14 -0.12 -13.04 -38.57
CA LEU A 14 0.84 -12.26 -39.35
C LEU A 14 0.75 -12.67 -40.83
N GLN A 15 -0.09 -11.98 -41.59
CA GLN A 15 -0.10 -12.10 -43.04
C GLN A 15 0.97 -11.19 -43.63
N SER A 16 1.97 -11.80 -44.28
CA SER A 16 3.00 -11.03 -44.98
C SER A 16 2.38 -10.34 -46.21
N SER A 17 2.38 -9.01 -46.22
CA SER A 17 1.91 -8.23 -47.38
C SER A 17 2.91 -8.17 -48.52
N LYS A 18 4.16 -8.63 -48.30
CA LYS A 18 5.26 -8.63 -49.26
C LYS A 18 6.02 -9.97 -49.23
N GLN A 19 6.56 -10.40 -50.37
CA GLN A 19 7.38 -11.62 -50.42
C GLN A 19 8.75 -11.46 -49.76
N HIS A 20 9.31 -10.24 -49.77
CA HIS A 20 10.58 -9.92 -49.15
C HIS A 20 10.52 -8.50 -48.61
N GLU A 21 11.07 -8.29 -47.42
CA GLU A 21 11.28 -6.98 -46.83
C GLU A 21 12.75 -6.87 -46.41
N TYR A 22 13.42 -5.82 -46.87
CA TYR A 22 14.83 -5.62 -46.60
C TYR A 22 14.96 -4.80 -45.31
N PHE A 23 15.60 -5.38 -44.30
CA PHE A 23 15.99 -4.63 -43.12
C PHE A 23 17.17 -3.71 -43.48
N SER A 24 16.99 -2.41 -43.32
CA SER A 24 18.10 -1.48 -43.48
C SER A 24 19.07 -1.63 -42.31
N ARG A 25 20.30 -1.13 -42.49
CA ARG A 25 21.28 -1.05 -41.39
C ARG A 25 20.71 -0.31 -40.18
N THR A 26 19.89 0.72 -40.41
CA THR A 26 19.24 1.50 -39.36
C THR A 26 18.23 0.65 -38.60
N ASP A 27 17.36 -0.07 -39.31
CA ASP A 27 16.34 -0.93 -38.68
C ASP A 27 16.95 -2.03 -37.81
N ILE A 28 18.06 -2.63 -38.27
CA ILE A 28 18.81 -3.62 -37.48
C ILE A 28 19.42 -2.97 -36.24
N THR A 29 19.96 -1.76 -36.38
CA THR A 29 20.60 -1.05 -35.27
C THR A 29 19.56 -0.63 -34.22
N ASP A 30 18.38 -0.17 -34.64
CA ASP A 30 17.28 0.19 -33.77
C ASP A 30 16.73 -1.04 -33.04
N LEU A 31 16.53 -2.15 -33.74
CA LEU A 31 16.12 -3.41 -33.11
C LEU A 31 17.15 -3.89 -32.06
N LEU A 32 18.44 -3.80 -32.36
CA LEU A 32 19.49 -4.15 -31.41
C LEU A 32 19.54 -3.20 -30.22
N ASN A 33 19.28 -1.90 -30.42
CA ASN A 33 19.18 -0.93 -29.33
C ASN A 33 17.96 -1.18 -28.44
N ASP A 34 16.83 -1.56 -29.03
CA ASP A 34 15.61 -1.93 -28.31
C ASP A 34 15.85 -3.19 -27.48
N LEU A 35 16.42 -4.24 -28.09
CA LEU A 35 16.82 -5.46 -27.37
C LEU A 35 17.79 -5.15 -26.24
N ARG A 36 18.78 -4.28 -26.47
CA ARG A 36 19.76 -3.89 -25.44
C ARG A 36 19.11 -3.09 -24.31
N THR A 37 18.11 -2.27 -24.62
CA THR A 37 17.31 -1.53 -23.62
C THR A 37 16.46 -2.49 -22.79
N ILE A 38 15.78 -3.43 -23.45
CA ILE A 38 15.00 -4.49 -22.79
C ILE A 38 15.91 -5.34 -21.91
N MET A 39 17.09 -5.76 -22.38
CA MET A 39 18.07 -6.55 -21.62
C MET A 39 18.61 -5.79 -20.40
N LYS A 40 18.92 -4.50 -20.54
CA LYS A 40 19.31 -3.64 -19.41
C LYS A 40 18.19 -3.50 -18.38
N MET A 41 16.93 -3.57 -18.80
CA MET A 41 15.76 -3.54 -17.92
C MET A 41 15.44 -4.91 -17.29
N THR A 42 15.68 -6.02 -18.00
CA THR A 42 15.47 -7.41 -17.50
C THR A 42 16.62 -7.91 -16.64
N SER A 43 17.69 -7.13 -16.48
CA SER A 43 18.78 -7.41 -15.55
C SER A 43 18.30 -7.24 -14.11
N SER A 44 17.65 -8.28 -13.57
CA SER A 44 17.37 -8.60 -12.15
C SER A 44 16.75 -7.54 -11.22
N ARG A 45 16.26 -6.41 -11.75
CA ARG A 45 15.65 -5.35 -10.94
C ARG A 45 14.14 -5.52 -10.88
N LEU A 46 13.58 -5.44 -9.67
CA LEU A 46 12.13 -5.36 -9.52
C LEU A 46 11.63 -4.10 -10.21
N ASN A 47 10.71 -4.26 -11.15
CA ASN A 47 10.20 -3.15 -11.95
C ASN A 47 8.68 -3.24 -12.06
N PHE A 48 8.00 -2.32 -11.38
CA PHE A 48 6.55 -2.22 -11.43
C PHE A 48 6.03 -1.54 -12.71
N ASP A 49 6.89 -0.88 -13.49
CA ASP A 49 6.52 -0.19 -14.74
C ASP A 49 6.21 -1.10 -15.91
N ILE A 50 6.64 -2.35 -15.83
CA ILE A 50 6.35 -3.36 -16.85
C ILE A 50 5.56 -4.49 -16.18
N PRO A 51 4.22 -4.36 -16.04
CA PRO A 51 3.40 -5.34 -15.32
C PRO A 51 3.51 -6.77 -15.87
N ALA A 52 3.89 -6.94 -17.14
CA ALA A 52 4.12 -8.24 -17.76
C ALA A 52 5.32 -9.00 -17.17
N LEU A 53 6.30 -8.31 -16.59
CA LEU A 53 7.47 -8.93 -15.95
C LEU A 53 7.17 -9.43 -14.53
N MET A 54 6.05 -9.03 -13.96
CA MET A 54 5.67 -9.34 -12.57
C MET A 54 4.46 -10.27 -12.56
N THR A 55 4.55 -11.41 -11.88
CA THR A 55 3.41 -12.33 -11.69
C THR A 55 2.44 -11.83 -10.63
N GLU A 56 1.25 -12.44 -10.53
CA GLU A 56 0.29 -12.16 -9.44
C GLU A 56 0.93 -12.39 -8.06
N GLU A 57 1.61 -13.51 -7.91
CA GLU A 57 2.36 -13.89 -6.72
C GLU A 57 3.41 -12.81 -6.36
N ASN A 58 4.13 -12.26 -7.34
CA ASN A 58 5.09 -11.19 -7.05
C ASN A 58 4.41 -9.92 -6.51
N TYR A 59 3.20 -9.58 -6.96
CA TYR A 59 2.47 -8.44 -6.39
C TYR A 59 2.06 -8.73 -4.95
N ILE A 60 1.53 -9.92 -4.66
CA ILE A 60 1.11 -10.31 -3.32
C ILE A 60 2.30 -10.38 -2.36
N ASP A 61 3.40 -11.02 -2.76
CA ASP A 61 4.59 -11.19 -1.92
C ASP A 61 5.25 -9.85 -1.61
N LEU A 62 5.40 -8.99 -2.62
CA LEU A 62 6.10 -7.72 -2.45
C LEU A 62 5.21 -6.67 -1.82
N THR A 63 3.95 -6.56 -2.22
CA THR A 63 3.09 -5.43 -1.81
C THR A 63 1.98 -5.82 -0.84
N GLY A 64 1.65 -7.11 -0.74
CA GLY A 64 0.49 -7.60 0.01
C GLY A 64 -0.83 -7.45 -0.75
N LEU A 65 -0.81 -7.04 -2.02
CA LEU A 65 -1.98 -6.73 -2.83
C LEU A 65 -2.02 -7.60 -4.09
N SER A 66 -3.23 -7.92 -4.55
CA SER A 66 -3.41 -8.43 -5.91
C SER A 66 -3.09 -7.35 -6.96
N LYS A 67 -2.92 -7.76 -8.22
CA LYS A 67 -2.72 -6.80 -9.33
C LYS A 67 -3.88 -5.83 -9.47
N ASP A 68 -5.10 -6.31 -9.30
CA ASP A 68 -6.32 -5.49 -9.43
C ASP A 68 -6.38 -4.46 -8.30
N GLN A 69 -6.21 -4.90 -7.05
CA GLN A 69 -6.14 -4.00 -5.89
C GLN A 69 -5.03 -2.95 -6.04
N PHE A 70 -3.87 -3.36 -6.54
CA PHE A 70 -2.77 -2.43 -6.81
C PHE A 70 -3.15 -1.42 -7.90
N SER A 71 -3.84 -1.85 -8.96
CA SER A 71 -4.30 -0.98 -10.03
C SER A 71 -5.36 0.01 -9.55
N ASP A 72 -6.27 -0.43 -8.69
CA ASP A 72 -7.28 0.43 -8.07
C ASP A 72 -6.62 1.51 -7.21
N LEU A 73 -5.67 1.14 -6.35
CA LEU A 73 -4.90 2.08 -5.54
C LEU A 73 -4.06 3.05 -6.38
N LEU A 74 -3.58 2.61 -7.54
CA LEU A 74 -2.85 3.47 -8.45
C LEU A 74 -3.73 4.63 -8.98
N GLY A 75 -5.04 4.42 -9.09
CA GLY A 75 -6.01 5.46 -9.44
C GLY A 75 -6.00 6.64 -8.47
N TYR A 76 -5.74 6.40 -7.18
CA TYR A 76 -5.65 7.45 -6.15
C TYR A 76 -4.31 8.21 -6.17
N MET A 77 -3.32 7.77 -6.95
CA MET A 77 -1.97 8.36 -6.95
C MET A 77 -1.78 9.50 -7.98
N SER A 78 -2.87 10.05 -8.51
CA SER A 78 -2.89 11.05 -9.59
C SER A 78 -2.11 12.34 -9.30
N THR A 79 -1.92 12.70 -8.03
CA THR A 79 -1.19 13.90 -7.63
C THR A 79 0.34 13.75 -7.62
N VAL A 80 0.85 12.51 -7.72
CA VAL A 80 2.30 12.29 -7.80
C VAL A 80 2.79 12.60 -9.21
N ARG A 81 3.58 13.66 -9.35
CA ARG A 81 4.28 13.95 -10.61
C ARG A 81 5.24 12.82 -10.95
N SER A 82 5.06 12.21 -12.13
CA SER A 82 6.06 11.35 -12.75
C SER A 82 7.33 12.16 -13.00
N SER A 83 8.50 11.58 -12.76
CA SER A 83 9.78 12.17 -13.17
C SER A 83 10.49 11.20 -14.11
N GLY A 84 11.49 11.69 -14.86
CA GLY A 84 12.30 10.83 -15.74
C GLY A 84 13.06 9.70 -15.04
N VAL A 85 12.99 9.61 -13.70
CA VAL A 85 13.64 8.57 -12.88
C VAL A 85 12.64 7.64 -12.20
N ARG A 86 11.35 8.00 -12.15
CA ARG A 86 10.32 7.18 -11.50
C ARG A 86 8.94 7.47 -12.05
N SER A 87 8.19 6.42 -12.31
CA SER A 87 6.75 6.52 -12.52
C SER A 87 5.99 6.58 -11.19
N VAL A 88 4.70 6.87 -11.28
CA VAL A 88 3.74 6.73 -10.19
C VAL A 88 3.62 5.26 -9.74
N ARG A 89 3.68 4.32 -10.68
CA ARG A 89 3.54 2.88 -10.43
C ARG A 89 4.69 2.32 -9.59
N THR A 90 5.93 2.64 -9.96
CA THR A 90 7.12 2.30 -9.18
C THR A 90 7.13 3.01 -7.83
N CYS A 91 6.60 4.24 -7.75
CA CYS A 91 6.45 4.94 -6.47
C CYS A 91 5.55 4.17 -5.50
N LEU A 92 4.39 3.70 -5.97
CA LEU A 92 3.45 2.91 -5.18
C LEU A 92 4.03 1.54 -4.81
N GLY A 93 4.65 0.85 -5.78
CA GLY A 93 5.26 -0.46 -5.59
C GLY A 93 6.37 -0.46 -4.55
N VAL A 94 7.30 0.50 -4.61
CA VAL A 94 8.38 0.64 -3.62
C VAL A 94 7.82 0.95 -2.23
N PHE A 95 6.77 1.78 -2.13
CA PHE A 95 6.14 2.12 -0.86
C PHE A 95 5.49 0.90 -0.19
N PHE A 96 4.66 0.15 -0.92
CA PHE A 96 4.06 -1.06 -0.36
C PHE A 96 5.07 -2.16 -0.11
N THR A 97 6.11 -2.28 -0.95
CA THR A 97 7.24 -3.18 -0.66
C THR A 97 7.89 -2.84 0.67
N LYS A 98 8.16 -1.56 0.94
CA LYS A 98 8.69 -1.13 2.23
C LYS A 98 7.79 -1.55 3.40
N LEU A 99 6.48 -1.35 3.28
CA LEU A 99 5.52 -1.68 4.34
C LEU A 99 5.41 -3.20 4.56
N ARG A 100 5.41 -3.99 3.48
CA ARG A 100 5.22 -5.43 3.51
C ARG A 100 6.43 -6.17 4.06
N VAL A 101 7.64 -5.84 3.59
CA VAL A 101 8.85 -6.60 3.93
C VAL A 101 9.75 -5.92 4.97
N GLY A 102 9.52 -4.64 5.29
CA GLY A 102 10.27 -3.93 6.34
C GLY A 102 11.76 -3.67 6.04
N LEU A 103 12.22 -3.91 4.79
CA LEU A 103 13.64 -3.79 4.41
C LEU A 103 14.17 -2.35 4.52
N SER A 104 15.48 -2.20 4.78
CA SER A 104 16.11 -0.87 4.82
C SER A 104 16.08 -0.16 3.47
N ASN A 105 16.11 1.18 3.47
CA ASN A 105 16.08 1.95 2.23
C ASN A 105 17.31 1.69 1.35
N LYS A 106 18.44 1.26 1.95
CA LYS A 106 19.64 0.85 1.22
C LYS A 106 19.39 -0.44 0.43
N ILE A 107 18.78 -1.45 1.06
CA ILE A 107 18.44 -2.72 0.40
C ILE A 107 17.40 -2.49 -0.71
N LEU A 108 16.34 -1.72 -0.42
CA LEU A 108 15.36 -1.35 -1.45
C LEU A 108 16.02 -0.59 -2.61
N GLY A 109 16.98 0.29 -2.31
CA GLY A 109 17.77 0.96 -3.35
C GLY A 109 18.48 -0.03 -4.27
N THR A 110 19.16 -1.03 -3.71
CA THR A 110 19.80 -2.10 -4.49
C THR A 110 18.80 -2.87 -5.34
N VAL A 111 17.68 -3.32 -4.76
CA VAL A 111 16.69 -4.18 -5.43
C VAL A 111 15.96 -3.45 -6.57
N PHE A 112 15.64 -2.18 -6.39
CA PHE A 112 14.94 -1.36 -7.38
C PHE A 112 15.88 -0.55 -8.29
N GLY A 113 17.21 -0.65 -8.10
CA GLY A 113 18.18 0.15 -8.84
C GLY A 113 18.09 1.66 -8.58
N LEU A 114 17.72 2.04 -7.36
CA LEU A 114 17.53 3.42 -6.90
C LEU A 114 18.59 3.81 -5.87
N LYS A 115 18.92 5.10 -5.79
CA LYS A 115 19.71 5.65 -4.67
C LYS A 115 18.87 5.65 -3.40
N THR A 116 19.48 5.46 -2.23
CA THR A 116 18.80 5.49 -0.92
C THR A 116 17.95 6.76 -0.71
N SER A 117 18.44 7.92 -1.15
CA SER A 117 17.70 9.19 -1.08
C SER A 117 16.47 9.21 -1.99
N GLN A 118 16.50 8.50 -3.12
CA GLN A 118 15.35 8.36 -4.01
C GLN A 118 14.25 7.51 -3.36
N VAL A 119 14.62 6.39 -2.74
CA VAL A 119 13.69 5.54 -1.98
C VAL A 119 13.01 6.34 -0.87
N GLN A 120 13.77 7.12 -0.09
CA GLN A 120 13.19 7.96 0.97
C GLN A 120 12.17 8.98 0.42
N ARG A 121 12.49 9.66 -0.68
CA ARG A 121 11.58 10.60 -1.33
C ARG A 121 10.34 9.91 -1.90
N ILE A 122 10.49 8.70 -2.43
CA ILE A 122 9.38 7.87 -2.91
C ILE A 122 8.42 7.53 -1.77
N ILE A 123 8.94 6.99 -0.66
CA ILE A 123 8.12 6.64 0.51
C ILE A 123 7.36 7.86 1.02
N ASN A 124 8.03 9.01 1.15
CA ASN A 124 7.40 10.24 1.63
C ASN A 124 6.32 10.76 0.67
N ALA A 125 6.58 10.72 -0.64
CA ALA A 125 5.62 11.15 -1.65
C ALA A 125 4.38 10.25 -1.68
N ALA A 126 4.57 8.93 -1.71
CA ALA A 126 3.46 7.98 -1.73
C ALA A 126 2.60 8.09 -0.46
N ARG A 127 3.24 8.15 0.72
CA ARG A 127 2.53 8.33 1.99
C ARG A 127 1.69 9.60 1.99
N ARG A 128 2.27 10.74 1.60
CA ARG A 128 1.54 12.01 1.58
C ARG A 128 0.36 11.96 0.61
N THR A 129 0.58 11.49 -0.61
CA THR A 129 -0.49 11.40 -1.59
C THR A 129 -1.63 10.51 -1.11
N LEU A 130 -1.34 9.29 -0.63
CA LEU A 130 -2.40 8.39 -0.13
C LEU A 130 -3.16 9.00 1.06
N MET A 131 -2.49 9.72 1.95
CA MET A 131 -3.15 10.44 3.05
C MET A 131 -4.10 11.54 2.56
N GLU A 132 -3.82 12.15 1.41
CA GLU A 132 -4.63 13.22 0.84
C GLU A 132 -5.77 12.69 -0.04
N THR A 133 -5.52 11.61 -0.81
CA THR A 133 -6.43 11.18 -1.87
C THR A 133 -7.16 9.87 -1.58
N PHE A 134 -6.56 8.97 -0.81
CA PHE A 134 -7.14 7.64 -0.53
C PHE A 134 -7.81 7.61 0.85
N VAL A 135 -7.10 8.03 1.89
CA VAL A 135 -7.56 7.93 3.28
C VAL A 135 -8.92 8.62 3.50
N PRO A 136 -9.15 9.88 3.07
CA PRO A 136 -10.43 10.55 3.33
C PRO A 136 -11.66 9.84 2.72
N HIS A 137 -11.45 9.00 1.71
CA HIS A 137 -12.51 8.28 1.00
C HIS A 137 -12.68 6.83 1.49
N THR A 138 -11.80 6.34 2.35
CA THR A 138 -11.74 4.91 2.73
C THR A 138 -11.53 4.65 4.21
N LEU A 139 -11.17 5.67 5.00
CA LEU A 139 -10.91 5.54 6.41
C LEU A 139 -11.19 6.87 7.14
N GLY A 140 -11.73 6.78 8.36
CA GLY A 140 -12.06 7.94 9.20
C GLY A 140 -13.56 8.27 9.16
N PHE A 141 -14.08 8.95 10.17
CA PHE A 141 -15.53 9.03 10.37
C PHE A 141 -16.33 9.71 9.24
N GLN A 142 -15.68 10.43 8.34
CA GLN A 142 -16.34 11.14 7.25
C GLN A 142 -16.56 10.31 5.98
N HIS A 143 -15.88 9.16 5.81
CA HIS A 143 -15.93 8.42 4.55
C HIS A 143 -17.21 7.62 4.34
N VAL A 144 -17.96 7.34 5.41
CA VAL A 144 -19.21 6.58 5.39
C VAL A 144 -20.27 7.33 6.18
N SER A 145 -21.51 7.37 5.67
CA SER A 145 -22.59 8.01 6.40
C SER A 145 -23.01 7.16 7.60
N HIS A 146 -23.52 7.81 8.65
CA HIS A 146 -24.05 7.10 9.81
C HIS A 146 -25.16 6.10 9.45
N GLY A 147 -26.08 6.49 8.56
CA GLY A 147 -27.18 5.61 8.11
C GLY A 147 -26.67 4.39 7.35
N ASP A 148 -25.69 4.57 6.46
CA ASP A 148 -25.08 3.45 5.73
C ASP A 148 -24.33 2.53 6.68
N PHE A 149 -23.61 3.09 7.67
CA PHE A 149 -22.88 2.30 8.66
C PHE A 149 -23.81 1.47 9.55
N VAL A 150 -24.90 2.06 10.05
CA VAL A 150 -25.92 1.35 10.83
C VAL A 150 -26.56 0.24 10.00
N THR A 151 -26.82 0.49 8.72
CA THR A 151 -27.49 -0.47 7.85
C THR A 151 -26.57 -1.63 7.48
N ASN A 152 -25.33 -1.34 7.09
CA ASN A 152 -24.44 -2.31 6.46
C ASN A 152 -23.40 -2.92 7.40
N HIS A 153 -23.02 -2.22 8.49
CA HIS A 153 -21.91 -2.60 9.37
C HIS A 153 -22.31 -2.84 10.84
N THR A 154 -23.61 -2.71 11.13
CA THR A 154 -24.19 -3.13 12.42
C THR A 154 -25.05 -4.39 12.23
N THR A 155 -24.53 -5.53 12.67
CA THR A 155 -25.14 -6.85 12.49
C THR A 155 -26.47 -6.98 13.25
N PRO A 156 -27.42 -7.81 12.76
CA PRO A 156 -28.71 -8.00 13.43
C PRO A 156 -28.58 -8.46 14.89
N VAL A 157 -27.62 -9.35 15.17
CA VAL A 157 -27.36 -9.85 16.53
C VAL A 157 -26.90 -8.72 17.46
N ALA A 158 -25.96 -7.88 17.01
CA ALA A 158 -25.52 -6.75 17.81
C ALA A 158 -26.64 -5.73 18.06
N LYS A 159 -27.50 -5.48 17.05
CA LYS A 159 -28.68 -4.63 17.22
C LYS A 159 -29.60 -5.15 18.33
N GLN A 160 -29.90 -6.44 18.32
CA GLN A 160 -30.79 -7.04 19.32
C GLN A 160 -30.19 -7.06 20.73
N LEU A 161 -28.87 -7.19 20.86
CA LEU A 161 -28.21 -7.33 22.16
C LEU A 161 -27.84 -5.99 22.81
N PHE A 162 -27.45 -4.99 22.03
CA PHE A 162 -26.79 -3.79 22.56
C PHE A 162 -27.53 -2.48 22.30
N THR A 163 -28.65 -2.49 21.58
CA THR A 163 -29.46 -1.30 21.37
C THR A 163 -30.96 -1.60 21.33
N THR A 164 -31.75 -0.60 21.69
CA THR A 164 -33.22 -0.60 21.54
C THR A 164 -33.67 0.34 20.41
N ASP A 165 -32.77 1.18 19.88
CA ASP A 165 -33.05 2.10 18.77
C ASP A 165 -32.37 1.58 17.50
N PRO A 166 -33.14 1.20 16.45
CA PRO A 166 -32.58 0.66 15.22
C PRO A 166 -31.70 1.65 14.44
N ARG A 167 -31.69 2.93 14.83
CA ARG A 167 -30.82 3.96 14.26
C ARG A 167 -29.45 4.03 14.91
N GLN A 168 -29.22 3.38 16.05
CA GLN A 168 -27.91 3.45 16.72
C GLN A 168 -26.90 2.50 16.07
N ALA A 169 -25.69 3.00 15.84
CA ALA A 169 -24.56 2.17 15.46
C ALA A 169 -24.01 1.43 16.67
N VAL A 170 -23.64 0.16 16.49
CA VAL A 170 -22.84 -0.58 17.47
C VAL A 170 -21.43 -0.72 16.91
N ILE A 171 -20.44 -0.22 17.65
CA ILE A 171 -19.04 -0.26 17.27
C ILE A 171 -18.24 -1.07 18.28
N VAL A 172 -17.15 -1.68 17.80
CA VAL A 172 -16.15 -2.33 18.64
C VAL A 172 -14.89 -1.49 18.61
N LEU A 173 -14.38 -1.16 19.79
CA LEU A 173 -13.12 -0.45 19.96
C LEU A 173 -12.10 -1.45 20.51
N ASP A 174 -10.99 -1.64 19.78
CA ASP A 174 -9.90 -2.49 20.21
C ASP A 174 -8.55 -1.77 20.13
N GLY A 175 -7.84 -1.77 21.27
CA GLY A 175 -6.51 -1.22 21.37
C GLY A 175 -5.48 -2.27 20.99
N THR A 176 -4.86 -2.14 19.82
CA THR A 176 -3.85 -3.08 19.37
C THR A 176 -2.42 -2.59 19.66
N TYR A 177 -1.45 -3.49 19.60
CA TYR A 177 -0.03 -3.16 19.84
C TYR A 177 0.78 -3.37 18.57
N ILE A 178 1.45 -2.30 18.12
CA ILE A 178 2.44 -2.39 17.06
C ILE A 178 3.82 -2.33 17.70
N PHE A 179 4.55 -3.45 17.68
CA PHE A 179 5.93 -3.50 18.16
C PHE A 179 6.85 -2.79 17.19
N ILE A 180 7.74 -1.98 17.73
CA ILE A 180 8.66 -1.18 16.95
C ILE A 180 10.10 -1.43 17.39
N GLN A 181 11.03 -1.23 16.46
CA GLN A 181 12.45 -1.31 16.75
C GLN A 181 12.93 -0.09 17.54
N LYS A 182 14.12 -0.20 18.12
CA LYS A 182 14.75 0.90 18.83
C LYS A 182 14.93 2.11 17.91
N SER A 183 14.35 3.23 18.31
CA SER A 183 14.56 4.51 17.64
C SER A 183 15.87 5.16 18.10
N SER A 184 16.51 5.90 17.20
CA SER A 184 17.61 6.81 17.57
C SER A 184 17.09 8.10 18.23
N ASP A 185 15.80 8.40 18.10
CA ASP A 185 15.15 9.48 18.85
C ASP A 185 14.88 9.01 20.28
N TYR A 186 15.67 9.54 21.22
CA TYR A 186 15.61 9.17 22.62
C TYR A 186 14.29 9.56 23.31
N HIS A 187 13.68 10.68 22.91
CA HIS A 187 12.39 11.09 23.46
C HIS A 187 11.30 10.11 23.02
N PHE A 188 11.21 9.86 21.72
CA PHE A 188 10.28 8.89 21.16
C PHE A 188 10.50 7.48 21.73
N GLN A 189 11.76 7.05 21.87
CA GLN A 189 12.09 5.74 22.44
C GLN A 189 11.56 5.58 23.86
N ARG A 190 11.67 6.61 24.71
CA ARG A 190 11.15 6.56 26.08
C ARG A 190 9.63 6.51 26.12
N MET A 191 8.96 7.34 25.31
CA MET A 191 7.50 7.40 25.25
C MET A 191 6.87 6.12 24.66
N SER A 192 7.58 5.42 23.77
CA SER A 192 7.13 4.16 23.18
C SER A 192 7.48 2.92 24.02
N TYR A 193 8.20 3.04 25.13
CA TYR A 193 8.52 1.87 25.96
C TYR A 193 7.35 1.51 26.88
N SER A 194 6.77 0.32 26.67
CA SER A 194 5.74 -0.22 27.56
C SER A 194 6.37 -0.93 28.75
N MET A 195 6.09 -0.43 29.96
CA MET A 195 6.46 -1.14 31.19
C MET A 195 5.73 -2.49 31.34
N HIS A 196 4.49 -2.58 30.86
CA HIS A 196 3.69 -3.81 30.95
C HIS A 196 4.15 -4.90 29.97
N LYS A 197 4.59 -4.53 28.76
CA LYS A 197 5.07 -5.49 27.75
C LYS A 197 6.59 -5.62 27.71
N HIS A 198 7.30 -4.84 28.53
CA HIS A 198 8.77 -4.75 28.60
C HIS A 198 9.43 -4.57 27.23
N ARG A 199 8.79 -3.81 26.32
CA ARG A 199 9.28 -3.58 24.96
C ARG A 199 8.70 -2.32 24.33
N LEU A 200 9.35 -1.86 23.26
CA LEU A 200 8.92 -0.71 22.49
C LEU A 200 7.69 -1.05 21.64
N LEU A 201 6.65 -0.24 21.78
CA LEU A 201 5.41 -0.35 21.01
C LEU A 201 4.73 1.02 20.86
N VAL A 202 3.81 1.09 19.91
CA VAL A 202 2.79 2.12 19.84
C VAL A 202 1.42 1.47 19.80
N LYS A 203 0.38 2.22 20.17
CA LYS A 203 -0.98 1.71 20.29
C LYS A 203 -1.92 2.46 19.37
N PRO A 204 -2.37 1.89 18.24
CA PRO A 204 -3.56 2.39 17.57
C PRO A 204 -4.82 1.82 18.23
N MET A 205 -5.87 2.64 18.29
CA MET A 205 -7.22 2.21 18.64
C MET A 205 -8.01 2.03 17.36
N ILE A 206 -8.35 0.78 17.05
CA ILE A 206 -9.12 0.43 15.86
C ILE A 206 -10.59 0.47 16.23
N ILE A 207 -11.37 1.21 15.44
CA ILE A 207 -12.82 1.33 15.60
C ILE A 207 -13.44 0.61 14.41
N VAL A 208 -14.20 -0.45 14.71
CA VAL A 208 -14.79 -1.32 13.68
C VAL A 208 -16.29 -1.48 13.87
N GLY A 209 -16.98 -1.76 12.78
CA GLY A 209 -18.32 -2.32 12.79
C GLY A 209 -18.33 -3.75 13.34
N THR A 210 -19.51 -4.23 13.68
CA THR A 210 -19.68 -5.59 14.25
C THR A 210 -19.48 -6.71 13.23
N ASP A 211 -19.31 -6.38 11.95
CA ASP A 211 -18.89 -7.25 10.84
C ASP A 211 -17.37 -7.22 10.57
N GLY A 212 -16.62 -6.41 11.33
CA GLY A 212 -15.19 -6.21 11.12
C GLY A 212 -14.83 -5.09 10.14
N TYR A 213 -15.81 -4.35 9.59
CA TYR A 213 -15.54 -3.19 8.75
C TYR A 213 -14.78 -2.11 9.53
N ILE A 214 -13.65 -1.64 9.03
CA ILE A 214 -12.84 -0.63 9.72
C ILE A 214 -13.43 0.75 9.46
N LEU A 215 -14.02 1.37 10.48
CA LEU A 215 -14.54 2.72 10.42
C LEU A 215 -13.41 3.75 10.52
N SER A 216 -12.55 3.60 11.51
CA SER A 216 -11.49 4.56 11.80
C SER A 216 -10.37 3.94 12.62
N ILE A 217 -9.19 4.54 12.55
CA ILE A 217 -8.05 4.18 13.40
C ILE A 217 -7.57 5.46 14.07
N LEU A 218 -7.60 5.48 15.40
CA LEU A 218 -7.08 6.60 16.19
C LEU A 218 -5.65 6.32 16.66
N GLY A 219 -4.88 7.40 16.81
CA GLY A 219 -3.48 7.36 17.19
C GLY A 219 -2.53 7.39 15.98
N PRO A 220 -1.36 6.74 16.05
CA PRO A 220 -0.90 5.88 17.14
C PRO A 220 -0.60 6.65 18.43
N TYR A 221 -1.01 6.09 19.56
CA TYR A 221 -0.71 6.58 20.90
C TYR A 221 0.60 5.99 21.42
N PHE A 222 1.25 6.73 22.31
CA PHE A 222 2.44 6.25 23.01
C PHE A 222 2.10 5.12 23.98
N ALA A 223 3.14 4.39 24.40
CA ALA A 223 2.99 3.28 25.36
C ALA A 223 3.21 3.73 26.81
N ASP A 224 3.28 5.04 27.04
CA ASP A 224 3.39 5.63 28.35
C ASP A 224 2.12 5.37 29.16
N GLY A 225 2.24 5.41 30.50
CA GLY A 225 1.15 5.00 31.41
C GLY A 225 -0.16 5.80 31.25
N HIS A 226 -0.13 6.95 30.57
CA HIS A 226 -1.28 7.82 30.34
C HIS A 226 -2.23 7.27 29.25
N ASN A 227 -1.69 6.57 28.25
CA ASN A 227 -2.41 6.06 27.09
C ASN A 227 -2.85 4.61 27.31
N ASN A 228 -3.68 4.39 28.34
CA ASN A 228 -4.41 3.13 28.52
C ASN A 228 -5.73 3.13 27.74
N ASP A 229 -6.33 1.95 27.59
CA ASP A 229 -7.49 1.76 26.71
C ASP A 229 -8.70 2.60 27.15
N ALA A 230 -8.91 2.78 28.46
CA ALA A 230 -9.97 3.63 28.99
C ALA A 230 -9.73 5.12 28.67
N SER A 231 -8.49 5.62 28.84
CA SER A 231 -8.12 6.99 28.48
C SER A 231 -8.29 7.25 26.98
N ILE A 232 -7.86 6.31 26.14
CA ILE A 232 -7.98 6.42 24.68
C ILE A 232 -9.45 6.36 24.25
N THR A 233 -10.24 5.47 24.85
CA THR A 233 -11.69 5.37 24.59
C THR A 233 -12.40 6.67 24.98
N LYS A 234 -12.07 7.24 26.15
CA LYS A 234 -12.63 8.53 26.58
C LYS A 234 -12.27 9.65 25.58
N HIS A 235 -11.03 9.69 25.09
CA HIS A 235 -10.63 10.62 24.06
C HIS A 235 -11.46 10.45 22.77
N ALA A 236 -11.66 9.21 22.32
CA ALA A 236 -12.47 8.91 21.13
C ALA A 236 -13.91 9.41 21.28
N ILE A 237 -14.56 9.12 22.42
CA ILE A 237 -15.93 9.54 22.72
C ILE A 237 -16.07 11.07 22.83
N THR A 238 -15.03 11.77 23.30
CA THR A 238 -15.14 13.22 23.54
C THR A 238 -14.86 14.05 22.29
N ASN A 239 -13.98 13.58 21.40
CA ASN A 239 -13.43 14.39 20.31
C ASN A 239 -13.77 13.88 18.91
N ASN A 240 -14.27 12.66 18.77
CA ASN A 240 -14.39 11.99 17.48
C ASN A 240 -15.74 11.35 17.19
N LEU A 241 -16.36 10.73 18.21
CA LEU A 241 -17.70 10.13 18.15
C LEU A 241 -18.75 11.10 18.70
#